data_AF-A0A6B3FLE6-F1
#
_entry.id   AF-A0A6B3FLE6-F1
#
_cell.length_a   1.000
_cell.length_b   1.000
_cell.length_c   1.000
_cell.angle_alpha   90.00
_cell.angle_beta   90.00
_cell.angle_gamma   90.00
#
_symmetry.space_group_name_H-M   'P 1'
#
loop_
_entity.id
_entity.type
_entity.pdbx_description
1 polymer ?
#
loop_
_entity_poly.entity_id
_entity_poly.type
_entity_poly.pdbx_seq_one_letter_code
_entity_poly.pdbx_strand_id
1 'polypeptide(L)'
;MPRARLDVLPPSARARLLARFGPAADAWCDALPDRLAALADRWELEPLAAGGGSTSRVLRCRRREDGGAVWLKLTPDPMIAAEEAEALAAWGRTPSVVRLLAADPGAGALLLDGVAPGVPVHGQAWEPEQLATLLRRLRECGPAERP
;
A
#
# COMPACT_ATOMS: atom_id res chain seq x y z
N MET A 1 -25.52 9.28 7.13
CA MET A 1 -24.11 9.75 7.25
C MET A 1 -23.56 9.91 5.85
N PRO A 2 -23.14 11.12 5.41
CA PRO A 2 -22.51 11.26 4.10
C PRO A 2 -21.26 10.37 4.06
N ARG A 3 -21.14 9.58 2.99
CA ARG A 3 -19.99 8.69 2.78
C ARG A 3 -18.74 9.58 2.71
N ALA A 4 -17.75 9.33 3.57
CA ALA A 4 -16.51 10.10 3.56
C ALA A 4 -15.90 10.03 2.14
N ARG A 5 -15.51 11.19 1.59
CA ARG A 5 -14.81 11.26 0.32
C ARG A 5 -13.43 10.63 0.46
N LEU A 6 -13.28 9.39 -0.03
CA LEU A 6 -12.05 8.59 0.07
C LEU A 6 -10.94 9.12 -0.84
N ASP A 7 -11.32 9.89 -1.85
CA ASP A 7 -10.50 10.62 -2.80
C ASP A 7 -9.86 11.89 -2.19
N VAL A 8 -10.42 12.43 -1.09
CA VAL A 8 -9.87 13.62 -0.43
C VAL A 8 -8.83 13.22 0.63
N LEU A 9 -7.67 13.85 0.55
CA LEU A 9 -6.60 13.70 1.53
C LEU A 9 -6.89 14.59 2.76
N PRO A 10 -6.95 14.05 3.99
CA PRO A 10 -7.11 14.86 5.19
C PRO A 10 -5.92 15.82 5.37
N PRO A 11 -6.11 17.03 5.95
CA PRO A 11 -5.04 18.00 6.15
C PRO A 11 -3.84 17.44 6.92
N SER A 12 -4.07 16.61 7.93
CA SER A 12 -3.02 15.94 8.71
C SER A 12 -2.22 14.94 7.88
N ALA A 13 -2.85 14.27 6.91
CA ALA A 13 -2.15 13.37 6.00
C ALA A 13 -1.31 14.16 4.98
N ARG A 14 -1.85 15.26 4.42
CA ARG A 14 -1.12 16.20 3.55
C ARG A 14 0.13 16.74 4.25
N ALA A 15 -0.02 17.22 5.49
CA ALA A 15 1.09 17.74 6.29
C ALA A 15 2.21 16.70 6.49
N ARG A 16 1.87 15.43 6.76
CA ARG A 16 2.88 14.36 6.91
C ARG A 16 3.62 14.05 5.61
N LEU A 17 2.91 14.05 4.47
CA LEU A 17 3.54 13.86 3.17
C LEU A 17 4.49 15.02 2.82
N LEU A 18 4.06 16.27 3.03
CA LEU A 18 4.93 17.43 2.83
C LEU A 18 6.15 17.40 3.76
N ALA A 19 5.98 16.98 5.01
CA ALA A 19 7.11 16.84 5.94
C ALA A 19 8.11 15.76 5.49
N ARG A 20 7.65 14.67 4.86
CA ARG A 20 8.50 13.56 4.40
C ARG A 20 9.15 13.79 3.05
N PHE A 21 8.44 14.39 2.11
CA PHE A 21 8.80 14.47 0.69
C PHE A 21 9.08 15.91 0.24
N GLY A 22 8.89 16.88 1.13
CA GLY A 22 9.06 18.29 0.85
C GLY A 22 7.87 18.92 0.11
N PRO A 23 7.96 20.23 -0.18
CA PRO A 23 6.88 21.00 -0.83
C PRO A 23 6.47 20.48 -2.20
N ALA A 24 7.35 19.77 -2.91
CA ALA A 24 7.03 19.19 -4.23
C ALA A 24 5.89 18.15 -4.17
N ALA A 25 5.65 17.54 -3.01
CA ALA A 25 4.54 16.60 -2.82
C ALA A 25 3.15 17.27 -2.80
N ASP A 26 3.09 18.61 -2.76
CA ASP A 26 1.82 19.35 -2.75
C ASP A 26 1.02 19.12 -4.03
N ALA A 27 1.69 19.23 -5.18
CA ALA A 27 1.09 18.96 -6.49
C ALA A 27 0.62 17.50 -6.62
N TRP A 28 1.33 16.56 -5.99
CA TRP A 28 0.89 15.17 -5.93
C TRP A 28 -0.39 15.02 -5.10
N CYS A 29 -0.49 15.73 -3.96
CA CYS A 29 -1.66 15.70 -3.10
C CYS A 29 -2.90 16.25 -3.83
N ASP A 30 -2.72 17.32 -4.59
CA ASP A 30 -3.81 17.94 -5.37
C ASP A 30 -4.28 17.04 -6.52
N ALA A 31 -3.37 16.29 -7.15
CA ALA A 31 -3.67 15.33 -8.21
C ALA A 31 -4.17 13.96 -7.72
N LEU A 32 -4.23 13.73 -6.40
CA LEU A 32 -4.58 12.43 -5.82
C LEU A 32 -5.98 11.93 -6.21
N PRO A 33 -7.05 12.75 -6.22
CA PRO A 33 -8.39 12.30 -6.62
C PRO A 33 -8.41 11.70 -8.03
N ASP A 34 -7.79 12.37 -8.99
CA ASP A 34 -7.75 11.92 -10.40
C ASP A 34 -6.91 10.65 -10.56
N ARG A 35 -5.76 10.57 -9.86
CA ARG A 35 -4.94 9.35 -9.83
C ARG A 35 -5.71 8.16 -9.28
N LEU A 36 -6.45 8.36 -8.19
CA LEU A 36 -7.28 7.32 -7.59
C LEU A 36 -8.39 6.87 -8.52
N ALA A 37 -9.06 7.79 -9.21
CA ALA A 37 -10.09 7.44 -10.19
C ALA A 37 -9.52 6.60 -11.33
N ALA A 38 -8.40 7.02 -11.91
CA ALA A 38 -7.74 6.30 -13.00
C ALA A 38 -7.26 4.90 -12.58
N LEU A 39 -6.68 4.77 -11.38
CA LEU A 39 -6.23 3.49 -10.85
C LEU A 39 -7.40 2.56 -10.51
N ALA A 40 -8.46 3.10 -9.91
CA ALA A 40 -9.64 2.32 -9.57
C ALA A 40 -10.38 1.82 -10.81
N ASP A 41 -10.42 2.61 -11.89
CA ASP A 41 -10.98 2.17 -13.17
C ASP A 41 -10.11 1.06 -13.80
N ARG A 42 -8.81 1.34 -13.96
CA ARG A 42 -7.85 0.42 -14.60
C ARG A 42 -7.74 -0.94 -13.91
N TRP A 43 -7.82 -0.97 -12.58
CA TRP A 43 -7.71 -2.20 -11.78
C TRP A 43 -9.06 -2.71 -11.28
N GLU A 44 -10.17 -2.17 -11.81
CA GLU A 44 -11.54 -2.59 -11.52
C GLU A 44 -11.85 -2.63 -10.02
N LEU A 45 -11.54 -1.54 -9.32
CA LEU A 45 -11.66 -1.42 -7.87
C LEU A 45 -12.87 -0.57 -7.46
N GLU A 46 -13.42 -0.91 -6.30
CA GLU A 46 -14.33 -0.08 -5.53
C GLU A 46 -13.65 0.32 -4.21
N PRO A 47 -13.26 1.59 -4.03
CA PRO A 47 -12.73 2.07 -2.75
C PRO A 47 -13.79 2.03 -1.65
N LEU A 48 -13.46 1.37 -0.54
CA LEU A 48 -14.35 1.14 0.59
C LEU A 48 -13.98 1.94 1.84
N ALA A 49 -12.68 2.11 2.08
CA ALA A 49 -12.17 2.89 3.19
C ALA A 49 -10.77 3.43 2.87
N ALA A 50 -10.44 4.60 3.41
CA ALA A 50 -9.08 5.11 3.41
C ALA A 50 -8.44 4.80 4.77
N GLY A 51 -7.24 4.24 4.73
CA GLY A 51 -6.43 3.87 5.88
C GLY A 51 -5.12 4.65 5.94
N GLY A 52 -4.31 4.30 6.95
CA GLY A 52 -3.08 4.98 7.33
C GLY A 52 -1.95 5.01 6.28
N GLY A 53 -0.80 5.45 6.79
CA GLY A 53 0.42 5.80 6.06
C GLY A 53 0.88 7.19 6.52
N SER A 54 1.99 7.27 7.26
CA SER A 54 2.66 8.55 7.50
C SER A 54 3.30 9.09 6.21
N THR A 55 3.61 8.18 5.27
CA THR A 55 4.37 8.45 4.05
C THR A 55 3.68 7.94 2.78
N SER A 56 2.42 7.53 2.85
CA SER A 56 1.65 7.05 1.70
C SER A 56 0.15 7.27 1.91
N ARG A 57 -0.62 7.20 0.83
CA ARG A 57 -2.07 7.05 0.87
C ARG A 57 -2.41 5.58 0.66
N VAL A 58 -3.18 4.99 1.57
CA VAL A 58 -3.63 3.60 1.46
C VAL A 58 -5.15 3.52 1.47
N LEU A 59 -5.72 2.72 0.57
CA LEU A 59 -7.15 2.49 0.48
C LEU A 59 -7.45 0.99 0.51
N ARG A 60 -8.38 0.61 1.38
CA ARG A 60 -9.03 -0.69 1.29
C ARG A 60 -10.05 -0.63 0.17
N CYS A 61 -9.90 -1.51 -0.80
CA CYS A 61 -10.79 -1.62 -1.94
C CYS A 61 -11.39 -3.03 -2.02
N ARG A 62 -12.45 -3.14 -2.81
CA ARG A 62 -13.02 -4.41 -3.27
C ARG A 62 -12.81 -4.51 -4.76
N ARG A 63 -12.34 -5.65 -5.27
CA ARG A 63 -12.32 -5.92 -6.71
C ARG A 63 -13.74 -6.10 -7.21
N ARG A 64 -14.05 -5.53 -8.38
CA ARG A 64 -15.37 -5.60 -9.00
C ARG A 64 -15.65 -6.99 -9.60
N GLU A 65 -14.62 -7.66 -10.10
CA GLU A 65 -14.72 -8.98 -10.73
C GLU A 65 -15.21 -10.07 -9.75
N ASP A 66 -14.56 -10.21 -8.59
CA ASP A 66 -14.77 -11.34 -7.66
C ASP A 66 -15.17 -10.91 -6.24
N GLY A 67 -15.21 -9.61 -5.95
CA GLY A 67 -15.51 -9.08 -4.62
C GLY A 67 -14.34 -9.17 -3.63
N GLY A 68 -13.17 -9.64 -4.05
CA GLY A 68 -12.00 -9.84 -3.20
C GLY A 68 -11.50 -8.54 -2.56
N ALA A 69 -11.09 -8.62 -1.30
CA ALA A 69 -10.50 -7.48 -0.59
C ALA A 69 -9.06 -7.25 -1.07
N VAL A 70 -8.73 -6.02 -1.41
CA VAL A 70 -7.38 -5.60 -1.81
C VAL A 70 -7.02 -4.25 -1.20
N TRP A 71 -5.72 -3.95 -1.19
CA TRP A 71 -5.19 -2.69 -0.71
C TRP A 71 -4.48 -1.95 -1.83
N LEU A 72 -4.96 -0.74 -2.13
CA LEU A 72 -4.31 0.19 -3.05
C LEU A 72 -3.42 1.14 -2.24
N LYS A 73 -2.12 1.13 -2.50
CA LYS A 73 -1.15 2.02 -1.86
C LYS A 73 -0.54 2.96 -2.89
N LEU A 74 -0.44 4.24 -2.54
CA LEU A 74 0.16 5.28 -3.37
C LEU A 74 1.19 6.08 -2.57
N THR A 75 2.32 6.40 -3.21
CA THR A 75 3.39 7.26 -2.68
C THR A 75 3.68 8.41 -3.66
N PRO A 76 4.05 9.61 -3.17
CA PRO A 76 4.55 10.70 -4.02
C PRO A 76 5.83 10.37 -4.78
N ASP A 77 6.63 9.43 -4.26
CA ASP A 77 7.92 9.05 -4.82
C ASP A 77 7.84 7.72 -5.61
N PRO A 78 7.99 7.74 -6.95
CA PRO A 78 8.02 6.56 -7.80
C PRO A 78 9.09 5.53 -7.42
N MET A 79 10.26 5.98 -6.92
CA MET A 79 11.34 5.07 -6.55
C MET A 79 10.97 4.22 -5.35
N ILE A 80 10.27 4.80 -4.37
CA ILE A 80 9.74 4.05 -3.22
C ILE A 80 8.78 2.95 -3.69
N ALA A 81 7.91 3.25 -4.66
CA ALA A 81 7.00 2.24 -5.21
C ALA A 81 7.77 1.14 -5.98
N ALA A 82 8.82 1.50 -6.72
CA ALA A 82 9.65 0.54 -7.44
C ALA A 82 10.39 -0.41 -6.48
N GLU A 83 11.07 0.14 -5.47
CA GLU A 83 11.81 -0.63 -4.47
C GLU A 83 10.88 -1.55 -3.65
N GLU A 84 9.69 -1.07 -3.29
CA GLU A 84 8.71 -1.89 -2.58
C GLU A 84 8.10 -2.97 -3.46
N ALA A 85 7.84 -2.70 -4.74
CA ALA A 85 7.41 -3.72 -5.68
C ALA A 85 8.46 -4.82 -5.84
N GLU A 86 9.74 -4.45 -5.94
CA GLU A 86 10.86 -5.38 -6.02
C GLU A 86 10.95 -6.26 -4.76
N ALA A 87 10.90 -5.63 -3.58
CA ALA A 87 10.94 -6.36 -2.31
C ALA A 87 9.75 -7.31 -2.14
N LEU A 88 8.52 -6.87 -2.44
CA LEU A 88 7.33 -7.71 -2.39
C LEU A 88 7.38 -8.86 -3.40
N ALA A 89 7.96 -8.65 -4.58
CA ALA A 89 8.18 -9.71 -5.56
C ALA A 89 9.18 -10.76 -5.05
N ALA A 90 10.29 -10.32 -4.44
CA ALA A 90 11.28 -11.21 -3.81
C ALA A 90 10.66 -12.04 -2.67
N TRP A 91 9.75 -11.44 -1.90
CA TRP A 91 9.02 -12.11 -0.84
C TRP A 91 7.75 -12.84 -1.29
N GLY A 92 7.47 -12.94 -2.59
CA GLY A 92 6.21 -13.51 -3.09
C GLY A 92 5.94 -14.96 -2.68
N ARG A 93 6.96 -15.68 -2.22
CA ARG A 93 6.87 -17.06 -1.70
C ARG A 93 6.84 -17.15 -0.17
N THR A 94 6.95 -16.04 0.53
CA THR A 94 6.95 -15.97 1.99
C THR A 94 5.50 -15.87 2.49
N PRO A 95 4.95 -16.89 3.17
CA PRO A 95 3.52 -16.91 3.53
C PRO A 95 3.06 -15.76 4.43
N SER A 96 4.00 -15.14 5.15
CA SER A 96 3.74 -14.00 6.04
C SER A 96 3.81 -12.63 5.36
N VAL A 97 4.07 -12.58 4.06
CA VAL A 97 4.12 -11.35 3.27
C VAL A 97 2.90 -11.27 2.36
N VAL A 98 2.29 -10.09 2.30
CA VAL A 98 1.19 -9.84 1.37
C VAL A 98 1.67 -9.99 -0.06
N ARG A 99 0.86 -10.62 -0.91
CA ARG A 99 1.18 -10.77 -2.32
C ARG A 99 0.98 -9.44 -3.06
N LEU A 100 1.96 -9.07 -3.88
CA LEU A 100 1.81 -8.01 -4.89
C LEU A 100 0.98 -8.55 -6.05
N LEU A 101 -0.14 -7.89 -6.34
CA LEU A 101 -1.08 -8.28 -7.39
C LEU A 101 -0.81 -7.52 -8.70
N ALA A 102 -0.48 -6.24 -8.58
CA ALA A 102 -0.11 -5.36 -9.68
C ALA A 102 0.71 -4.18 -9.13
N ALA A 103 1.52 -3.58 -9.99
CA ALA A 103 2.29 -2.37 -9.67
C ALA A 103 2.27 -1.40 -10.86
N ASP A 104 2.31 -0.11 -10.55
CA ASP A 104 2.63 0.95 -11.49
C ASP A 104 3.56 1.93 -10.77
N PRO A 105 4.88 1.65 -10.79
CA PRO A 105 5.85 2.50 -10.11
C PRO A 105 5.86 3.93 -10.64
N GLY A 106 5.60 4.13 -11.94
CA GLY A 106 5.51 5.47 -12.54
C GLY A 106 4.39 6.32 -11.93
N ALA A 107 3.24 5.69 -11.61
CA ALA A 107 2.17 6.32 -10.85
C ALA A 107 2.41 6.35 -9.33
N GLY A 108 3.46 5.69 -8.85
CA GLY A 108 3.75 5.50 -7.43
C GLY A 108 2.77 4.53 -6.75
N ALA A 109 2.21 3.57 -7.49
CA ALA A 109 1.06 2.76 -7.05
C ALA A 109 1.36 1.25 -6.94
N LEU A 110 0.84 0.62 -5.89
CA LEU A 110 0.90 -0.81 -5.64
C LEU A 110 -0.50 -1.35 -5.31
N LEU A 111 -0.85 -2.51 -5.87
CA LEU A 111 -2.05 -3.26 -5.54
C LEU A 111 -1.67 -4.53 -4.80
N LEU A 112 -2.12 -4.64 -3.55
CA LEU A 112 -1.76 -5.72 -2.63
C LEU A 112 -2.96 -6.58 -2.28
N ASP A 113 -2.73 -7.86 -2.05
CA ASP A 113 -3.76 -8.79 -1.63
C ASP A 113 -4.36 -8.45 -0.26
N GLY A 114 -5.55 -8.99 0.02
CA GLY A 114 -6.19 -8.82 1.32
C GLY A 114 -5.48 -9.60 2.41
N VAL A 115 -5.16 -8.95 3.53
CA VAL A 115 -4.64 -9.62 4.74
C VAL A 115 -5.80 -9.87 5.71
N ALA A 116 -6.03 -11.14 6.05
CA ALA A 116 -7.06 -11.55 6.98
C ALA A 116 -6.54 -12.63 7.96
N PRO A 117 -6.70 -12.43 9.30
CA PRO A 117 -7.18 -11.23 9.96
C PRO A 117 -6.16 -10.07 9.90
N GLY A 118 -6.58 -8.89 9.47
CA GLY A 118 -5.70 -7.73 9.23
C GLY A 118 -5.48 -6.81 10.44
N VAL A 119 -5.45 -7.36 11.67
CA VAL A 119 -5.31 -6.57 12.89
C VAL A 119 -3.85 -6.13 13.08
N PRO A 120 -3.55 -4.82 13.20
CA PRO A 120 -2.19 -4.37 13.48
C PRO A 120 -1.72 -4.83 14.87
N VAL A 121 -0.47 -5.31 14.96
CA VAL A 121 0.16 -5.73 16.23
C VAL A 121 0.48 -4.55 17.18
N HIS A 122 0.43 -3.31 16.69
CA HIS A 122 0.75 -2.14 17.50
C HIS A 122 -0.18 -2.01 18.71
N GLY A 123 0.42 -1.92 19.91
CA GLY A 123 -0.34 -1.87 21.17
C GLY A 123 -0.93 -3.21 21.61
N GLN A 124 -0.59 -4.31 20.94
CA GLN A 124 -0.95 -5.67 21.35
C GLN A 124 0.26 -6.39 21.95
N ALA A 125 0.00 -7.43 22.73
CA ALA A 125 1.04 -8.38 23.14
C ALA A 125 1.51 -9.17 21.91
N TRP A 126 2.81 -9.43 21.83
CA TRP A 126 3.43 -10.22 20.76
C TRP A 126 4.55 -11.07 21.33
N GLU A 127 4.75 -12.23 20.73
CA GLU A 127 5.77 -13.18 21.15
C GLU A 127 7.09 -12.92 20.39
N PRO A 128 8.22 -12.66 21.09
CA PRO A 128 9.50 -12.39 20.45
C PRO A 128 9.98 -13.48 19.49
N GLU A 129 9.69 -14.75 19.79
CA GLU A 129 10.07 -15.90 18.97
C GLU A 129 9.34 -15.92 17.62
N GLN A 130 8.07 -15.48 17.60
CA GLN A 130 7.30 -15.36 16.37
C GLN A 130 7.88 -14.24 15.49
N LEU A 131 8.22 -13.09 16.09
CA LEU A 131 8.85 -11.98 15.37
C LEU A 131 10.23 -12.37 14.84
N ALA A 132 11.06 -13.03 15.65
CA ALA A 132 12.38 -13.51 15.23
C ALA A 132 12.28 -14.49 14.05
N THR A 133 11.31 -15.41 14.10
CA THR A 133 11.03 -16.33 13.00
C THR A 133 10.61 -15.61 11.73
N LEU A 134 9.72 -14.61 11.84
CA LEU A 134 9.32 -13.77 10.72
C LEU A 134 10.51 -13.03 10.10
N LEU A 135 11.29 -12.31 10.91
CA LEU A 135 12.45 -11.54 10.44
C LEU A 135 13.50 -12.43 9.77
N ARG A 136 13.73 -13.62 10.31
CA ARG A 136 14.63 -14.61 9.70
C ARG A 136 14.13 -15.05 8.33
N ARG A 137 12.84 -15.41 8.19
CA ARG A 137 12.24 -15.78 6.90
C ARG A 137 12.34 -14.65 5.88
N LEU A 138 12.07 -13.41 6.29
CA LEU A 138 12.19 -12.23 5.42
C LEU A 138 13.62 -12.02 4.92
N ARG A 139 14.62 -12.28 5.76
CA ARG A 139 16.05 -12.15 5.41
C ARG A 139 16.54 -13.30 4.52
N GLU A 140 16.07 -14.52 4.75
CA GLU A 140 16.44 -15.71 3.96
C GLU A 140 15.85 -15.66 2.54
N CYS A 141 14.76 -14.92 2.34
CA CYS A 141 14.23 -14.64 1.02
C CYS A 141 15.11 -13.62 0.30
N GLY A 142 16.07 -14.11 -0.48
CA GLY A 142 16.79 -13.30 -1.46
C GLY A 142 15.93 -12.97 -2.67
N PRO A 143 16.32 -11.98 -3.49
CA PRO A 143 15.71 -11.78 -4.80
C PRO A 143 15.76 -13.08 -5.58
N ALA A 144 14.68 -13.42 -6.29
CA ALA A 144 14.74 -14.49 -7.26
C ALA A 144 15.88 -14.18 -8.24
N GLU A 145 16.75 -15.16 -8.52
CA GLU A 145 17.72 -15.01 -9.60
C GLU A 145 16.95 -14.61 -10.87
N ARG A 146 17.38 -13.51 -11.51
CA ARG A 146 16.81 -13.13 -12.80
C ARG A 146 17.13 -14.26 -13.80
N PRO A 147 16.14 -14.73 -14.59
CA PRO A 147 16.39 -15.73 -15.62
C PRO A 147 17.40 -15.24 -16.66
#